data_AF-A0A7M4ANV5-F1
#
_entry.id   AF-A0A7M4ANV5-F1
#
_cell.length_a   1.000
_cell.length_b   1.000
_cell.length_c   1.000
_cell.angle_alpha   90.00
_cell.angle_beta   90.00
_cell.angle_gamma   90.00
#
_symmetry.space_group_name_H-M   'P 1'
#
loop_
_entity.id
_entity.type
_entity.pdbx_description
1 polymer ?
#
loop_
_entity_poly.entity_id
_entity_poly.type
_entity_poly.pdbx_seq_one_letter_code
_entity_poly.pdbx_strand_id
1 'polypeptide(L)'
;GTIGTPGSAEDVITVGALNKNTAIAEYSSEGPTEEARVKPNIAFVGSDVMSTQHNSGDGYVAFSGTSMATPGVAGTVALMLQANPDLSPFDVRNILQETATYRECHYMGANQPCAEDLIPKNRQNNVYGHGHVEARLAVMEAAQRDYQLDTSIAVSLSTQVGIDDRIHLMPGDALEMQLNGSVDTVQWRSNHLRHDWVNIETFMPGDNSASLDLASIVKQLNSLPGITVEGNHTLSMRALVANESGGHRASSLISTNVMLMDTANAMTSTEPSESLFGDVPGWVAPAILLLLLAIVITGMIVLNRADNAVEVETIDWTKEAEPVAEAEVVE
;
A
#
# COMPACT_ATOMS: atom_id res chain seq x y z
N GLY A 1 14.71 -25.94 27.45
CA GLY A 1 15.10 -24.52 27.51
C GLY A 1 15.45 -24.14 28.93
N THR A 2 15.70 -22.85 29.15
CA THR A 2 15.98 -22.25 30.46
C THR A 2 14.73 -21.65 31.11
N ILE A 3 13.58 -21.75 30.44
CA ILE A 3 12.31 -21.23 30.93
C ILE A 3 11.74 -22.07 32.08
N GLY A 4 11.48 -21.41 33.21
CA GLY A 4 10.90 -22.01 34.41
C GLY A 4 9.48 -21.52 34.70
N THR A 5 8.94 -21.99 35.83
CA THR A 5 7.63 -21.54 36.37
C THR A 5 7.75 -20.13 36.95
N PRO A 6 6.79 -19.21 36.73
CA PRO A 6 5.51 -19.40 36.04
C PRO A 6 5.55 -19.19 34.52
N GLY A 7 6.69 -18.78 33.96
CA GLY A 7 6.83 -18.48 32.52
C GLY A 7 6.59 -19.67 31.58
N SER A 8 6.69 -20.90 32.09
CA SER A 8 6.37 -22.14 31.37
C SER A 8 4.87 -22.44 31.27
N ALA A 9 4.01 -21.77 32.05
CA ALA A 9 2.57 -22.04 32.03
C ALA A 9 1.94 -21.78 30.65
N GLU A 10 0.93 -22.56 30.28
CA GLU A 10 0.26 -22.43 28.98
C GLU A 10 -0.53 -21.13 28.87
N ASP A 11 -1.33 -20.84 29.89
CA ASP A 11 -2.26 -19.72 29.85
C ASP A 11 -1.62 -18.35 30.09
N VAL A 12 -0.33 -18.27 30.43
CA VAL A 12 0.35 -16.99 30.60
C VAL A 12 0.97 -16.51 29.29
N ILE A 13 0.96 -15.20 29.08
CA ILE A 13 1.71 -14.56 28.00
C ILE A 13 3.15 -14.38 28.49
N THR A 14 4.07 -15.17 27.93
CA THR A 14 5.48 -15.12 28.35
C THR A 14 6.27 -14.19 27.42
N VAL A 15 7.02 -13.26 28.00
CA VAL A 15 7.73 -12.20 27.26
C VAL A 15 9.25 -12.39 27.39
N GLY A 16 9.93 -12.52 26.26
CA GLY A 16 11.39 -12.48 26.17
C GLY A 16 11.93 -11.05 26.19
N ALA A 17 13.21 -10.88 26.56
CA ALA A 17 13.86 -9.57 26.64
C ALA A 17 14.74 -9.30 25.43
N LEU A 18 14.56 -8.13 24.81
CA LEU A 18 15.38 -7.63 23.72
C LEU A 18 16.32 -6.51 24.17
N ASN A 19 17.47 -6.45 23.53
CA ASN A 19 18.37 -5.31 23.51
C ASN A 19 17.79 -4.17 22.66
N LYS A 20 18.36 -2.96 22.78
CA LYS A 20 17.96 -1.78 21.99
C LYS A 20 18.16 -1.95 20.48
N ASN A 21 19.09 -2.81 20.07
CA ASN A 21 19.29 -3.19 18.67
C ASN A 21 18.35 -4.32 18.22
N THR A 22 17.31 -4.65 19.00
CA THR A 22 16.30 -5.68 18.74
C THR A 22 16.80 -7.12 18.72
N ALA A 23 18.08 -7.37 19.04
CA ALA A 23 18.60 -8.70 19.30
C ALA A 23 18.09 -9.21 20.66
N ILE A 24 17.95 -10.53 20.81
CA ILE A 24 17.66 -11.15 22.10
C ILE A 24 18.74 -10.78 23.12
N ALA A 25 18.34 -10.46 24.34
CA ALA A 25 19.27 -10.20 25.42
C ALA A 25 19.88 -11.51 25.92
N GLU A 26 21.17 -11.51 26.27
CA GLU A 26 21.91 -12.70 26.70
C GLU A 26 21.31 -13.41 27.93
N TYR A 27 20.60 -12.66 28.76
CA TYR A 27 19.95 -13.15 29.98
C TYR A 27 18.50 -13.60 29.75
N SER A 28 17.95 -13.43 28.53
CA SER A 28 16.59 -13.84 28.23
C SER A 28 16.49 -15.35 28.27
N SER A 29 15.52 -15.87 29.03
CA SER A 29 15.27 -17.31 29.05
C SER A 29 14.63 -17.77 27.75
N GLU A 30 14.96 -18.98 27.34
CA GLU A 30 14.54 -19.57 26.08
C GLU A 30 13.78 -20.87 26.32
N GLY A 31 12.87 -21.17 25.40
CA GLY A 31 12.20 -22.46 25.34
C GLY A 31 13.11 -23.59 24.85
N PRO A 32 12.54 -24.76 24.59
CA PRO A 32 11.17 -25.12 24.90
C PRO A 32 10.96 -25.30 26.40
N THR A 33 9.71 -25.37 26.84
CA THR A 33 9.33 -25.80 28.20
C THR A 33 9.67 -27.28 28.41
N GLU A 34 9.53 -27.79 29.65
CA GLU A 34 9.68 -29.23 29.96
C GLU A 34 8.74 -30.12 29.14
N GLU A 35 7.58 -29.59 28.74
CA GLU A 35 6.56 -30.26 27.90
C GLU A 35 6.77 -30.03 26.40
N ALA A 36 7.95 -29.56 26.00
CA ALA A 36 8.30 -29.26 24.61
C ALA A 36 7.45 -28.15 23.93
N ARG A 37 6.79 -27.27 24.70
CA ARG A 37 6.03 -26.13 24.15
C ARG A 37 6.96 -24.97 23.79
N VAL A 38 6.59 -24.24 22.73
CA VAL A 38 7.32 -23.04 22.29
C VAL A 38 7.04 -21.89 23.25
N LYS A 39 8.12 -21.36 23.84
CA LYS A 39 8.13 -20.15 24.67
C LYS A 39 9.46 -19.42 24.46
N PRO A 40 9.54 -18.09 24.67
CA PRO A 40 8.45 -17.18 25.04
C PRO A 40 7.37 -17.06 23.96
N ASN A 41 6.23 -16.45 24.25
CA ASN A 41 5.20 -16.21 23.23
C ASN A 41 5.63 -15.10 22.26
N ILE A 42 6.26 -14.06 22.81
CA ILE A 42 6.63 -12.81 22.15
C ILE A 42 7.86 -12.23 22.87
N ALA A 43 8.52 -11.25 22.26
CA ALA A 43 9.65 -10.54 22.86
C ALA A 43 9.46 -9.01 22.80
N PHE A 44 10.01 -8.31 23.79
CA PHE A 44 9.96 -6.85 23.86
C PHE A 44 11.23 -6.25 24.46
N VAL A 45 11.44 -4.95 24.27
CA VAL A 45 12.63 -4.26 24.79
C VAL A 45 12.70 -4.39 26.31
N GLY A 46 13.79 -5.01 26.78
CA GLY A 46 14.03 -5.29 28.20
C GLY A 46 15.39 -4.82 28.70
N SER A 47 16.33 -4.47 27.82
CA SER A 47 17.67 -3.97 28.22
C SER A 47 17.74 -2.45 28.26
N ASP A 48 18.39 -1.92 29.30
CA ASP A 48 18.63 -0.49 29.53
C ASP A 48 17.36 0.36 29.40
N VAL A 49 16.26 -0.17 29.94
CA VAL A 49 14.96 0.48 29.94
C VAL A 49 14.93 1.49 31.09
N MET A 50 14.83 2.77 30.73
CA MET A 50 14.66 3.85 31.71
C MET A 50 13.27 3.77 32.34
N SER A 51 13.20 3.73 33.66
CA SER A 51 11.95 3.79 34.41
C SER A 51 12.11 4.61 35.69
N THR A 52 10.99 4.86 36.36
CA THR A 52 10.96 5.58 37.63
C THR A 52 11.74 4.81 38.70
N GLN A 53 12.61 5.50 39.43
CA GLN A 53 13.39 4.91 40.50
C GLN A 53 12.58 4.90 41.79
N HIS A 54 12.54 3.75 42.45
CA HIS A 54 11.89 3.65 43.76
C HIS A 54 12.59 4.55 44.79
N ASN A 55 11.80 5.28 45.59
CA ASN A 55 12.26 6.12 46.70
C ASN A 55 13.19 7.30 46.30
N SER A 56 13.09 7.80 45.06
CA SER A 56 13.84 8.97 44.59
C SER A 56 13.04 10.28 44.61
N GLY A 57 11.70 10.21 44.48
CA GLY A 57 10.81 11.37 44.34
C GLY A 57 10.65 11.85 42.89
N ASP A 58 11.75 11.96 42.16
CA ASP A 58 11.79 12.44 40.75
C ASP A 58 12.83 11.70 39.87
N GLY A 59 13.57 10.75 40.45
CA GLY A 59 14.67 10.07 39.79
C GLY A 59 14.22 8.98 38.81
N TYR A 60 15.02 8.80 37.77
CA TYR A 60 14.89 7.73 36.79
C TYR A 60 16.16 6.88 36.76
N VAL A 61 16.00 5.58 36.53
CA VAL A 61 17.11 4.62 36.45
C VAL A 61 16.87 3.64 35.32
N ALA A 62 17.96 3.24 34.64
CA ALA A 62 17.93 2.17 33.67
C ALA A 62 18.07 0.82 34.36
N PHE A 63 17.18 -0.13 34.04
CA PHE A 63 17.33 -1.53 34.40
C PHE A 63 17.23 -2.44 33.17
N SER A 64 17.78 -3.63 33.31
CA SER A 64 17.79 -4.67 32.28
C SER A 64 17.17 -5.95 32.83
N GLY A 65 16.23 -6.54 32.09
CA GLY A 65 15.58 -7.79 32.48
C GLY A 65 14.33 -8.12 31.69
N THR A 66 13.92 -9.39 31.68
CA THR A 66 12.57 -9.78 31.24
C THR A 66 11.48 -9.13 32.11
N SER A 67 11.82 -8.79 33.37
CA SER A 67 11.02 -7.96 34.27
C SER A 67 10.80 -6.52 33.76
N MET A 68 11.60 -6.03 32.81
CA MET A 68 11.42 -4.73 32.16
C MET A 68 10.65 -4.87 30.84
N ALA A 69 10.87 -5.97 30.11
CA ALA A 69 10.10 -6.27 28.90
C ALA A 69 8.62 -6.55 29.20
N THR A 70 8.34 -7.34 30.25
CA THR A 70 6.99 -7.75 30.67
C THR A 70 6.04 -6.57 30.92
N PRO A 71 6.37 -5.54 31.73
CA PRO A 71 5.49 -4.39 31.93
C PRO A 71 5.34 -3.53 30.67
N GLY A 72 6.31 -3.52 29.76
CA GLY A 72 6.17 -2.86 28.46
C GLY A 72 5.05 -3.48 27.60
N VAL A 73 5.01 -4.81 27.56
CA VAL A 73 3.91 -5.55 26.92
C VAL A 73 2.60 -5.37 27.69
N ALA A 74 2.63 -5.39 29.04
CA ALA A 74 1.42 -5.14 29.84
C ALA A 74 0.80 -3.76 29.56
N GLY A 75 1.63 -2.72 29.36
CA GLY A 75 1.17 -1.40 28.92
C GLY A 75 0.53 -1.42 27.54
N THR A 76 1.08 -2.20 26.60
CA THR A 76 0.49 -2.40 25.27
C THR A 76 -0.88 -3.09 25.38
N VAL A 77 -0.99 -4.14 26.19
CA VAL A 77 -2.26 -4.84 26.45
C VAL A 77 -3.29 -3.92 27.10
N ALA A 78 -2.88 -3.03 28.00
CA ALA A 78 -3.78 -2.04 28.58
C ALA A 78 -4.38 -1.10 27.51
N LEU A 79 -3.59 -0.70 26.51
CA LEU A 79 -4.08 0.08 25.37
C LEU A 79 -5.00 -0.74 24.45
N MET A 80 -4.69 -2.02 24.23
CA MET A 80 -5.56 -2.93 23.48
C MET A 80 -6.93 -3.07 24.16
N LEU A 81 -6.96 -3.28 25.47
CA LEU A 81 -8.20 -3.37 26.26
C LEU A 81 -8.92 -2.03 26.36
N GLN A 82 -8.20 -0.90 26.31
CA GLN A 82 -8.82 0.42 26.20
C GLN A 82 -9.54 0.59 24.86
N ALA A 83 -8.93 0.10 23.77
CA ALA A 83 -9.54 0.15 22.44
C ALA A 83 -10.72 -0.82 22.31
N ASN A 84 -10.61 -2.01 22.89
CA ASN A 84 -11.65 -3.03 22.89
C ASN A 84 -11.69 -3.78 24.25
N PRO A 85 -12.61 -3.38 25.16
CA PRO A 85 -12.75 -3.99 26.47
C PRO A 85 -13.23 -5.45 26.47
N ASP A 86 -13.77 -5.92 25.34
CA ASP A 86 -14.37 -7.25 25.23
C ASP A 86 -13.35 -8.35 24.86
N LEU A 87 -12.08 -7.99 24.61
CA LEU A 87 -11.04 -8.96 24.26
C LEU A 87 -10.77 -9.94 25.40
N SER A 88 -10.82 -11.24 25.08
CA SER A 88 -10.41 -12.27 26.03
C SER A 88 -8.88 -12.34 26.14
N PRO A 89 -8.32 -12.94 27.23
CA PRO A 89 -6.88 -13.16 27.34
C PRO A 89 -6.29 -13.99 26.18
N PHE A 90 -7.11 -14.83 25.55
CA PHE A 90 -6.72 -15.59 24.37
C PHE A 90 -6.60 -14.68 23.13
N ASP A 91 -7.57 -13.79 22.91
CA ASP A 91 -7.57 -12.84 21.80
C ASP A 91 -6.38 -11.88 21.90
N VAL A 92 -6.13 -11.34 23.09
CA VAL A 92 -4.97 -10.48 23.36
C VAL A 92 -3.67 -11.18 22.96
N ARG A 93 -3.52 -12.44 23.37
CA ARG A 93 -2.33 -13.24 23.06
C ARG A 93 -2.17 -13.45 21.55
N ASN A 94 -3.26 -13.80 20.85
CA ASN A 94 -3.24 -14.03 19.41
C ASN A 94 -2.89 -12.74 18.65
N ILE A 95 -3.54 -11.63 18.98
CA ILE A 95 -3.27 -10.33 18.36
C ILE A 95 -1.80 -9.94 18.55
N LEU A 96 -1.25 -10.08 19.76
CA LEU A 96 0.17 -9.82 20.01
C LEU A 96 1.08 -10.71 19.17
N GLN A 97 0.75 -11.99 19.02
CA GLN A 97 1.53 -12.96 18.23
C GLN A 97 1.43 -12.70 16.71
N GLU A 98 0.26 -12.33 16.21
CA GLU A 98 0.01 -12.10 14.78
C GLU A 98 0.58 -10.78 14.28
N THR A 99 0.51 -9.74 15.12
CA THR A 99 1.04 -8.40 14.79
C THR A 99 2.54 -8.25 15.09
N ALA A 100 3.14 -9.18 15.83
CA ALA A 100 4.56 -9.14 16.14
C ALA A 100 5.42 -9.14 14.86
N THR A 101 6.51 -8.38 14.86
CA THR A 101 7.50 -8.44 13.78
C THR A 101 8.34 -9.69 13.97
N TYR A 102 8.29 -10.60 12.99
CA TYR A 102 9.09 -11.81 13.02
C TYR A 102 10.58 -11.48 13.15
N ARG A 103 11.26 -12.18 14.05
CA ARG A 103 12.70 -12.08 14.26
C ARG A 103 13.32 -13.44 14.00
N GLU A 104 14.20 -13.48 13.01
CA GLU A 104 14.97 -14.66 12.71
C GLU A 104 15.86 -14.99 13.90
N CYS A 105 15.81 -16.24 14.33
CA CYS A 105 16.63 -16.69 15.44
C CYS A 105 18.08 -16.76 14.99
N HIS A 106 18.95 -16.05 15.70
CA HIS A 106 20.38 -16.09 15.52
C HIS A 106 20.99 -16.72 16.78
N TYR A 107 21.54 -17.93 16.63
CA TYR A 107 22.55 -18.62 17.46
C TYR A 107 22.14 -19.66 18.52
N MET A 108 22.73 -20.85 18.36
CA MET A 108 23.57 -21.49 19.38
C MET A 108 25.01 -21.66 18.81
N GLY A 109 25.92 -20.72 19.10
CA GLY A 109 27.37 -21.00 19.12
C GLY A 109 28.23 -21.06 17.84
N ALA A 110 27.74 -20.76 16.63
CA ALA A 110 28.58 -20.46 15.45
C ALA A 110 27.70 -19.94 14.31
N ASN A 111 28.19 -18.98 13.53
CA ASN A 111 27.51 -18.24 12.46
C ASN A 111 26.90 -19.14 11.34
N GLN A 112 25.76 -19.77 11.62
CA GLN A 112 24.94 -20.57 10.70
C GLN A 112 23.44 -20.35 11.01
N PRO A 113 22.55 -20.32 9.98
CA PRO A 113 21.11 -20.15 10.16
C PRO A 113 20.51 -21.31 10.96
N CYS A 114 19.36 -21.10 11.60
CA CYS A 114 18.66 -22.17 12.28
C CYS A 114 18.37 -23.30 11.28
N ALA A 115 18.74 -24.54 11.61
CA ALA A 115 18.53 -25.72 10.74
C ALA A 115 17.05 -25.93 10.35
N GLU A 116 16.14 -25.27 11.07
CA GLU A 116 14.69 -25.36 10.95
C GLU A 116 14.07 -24.33 9.98
N ASP A 117 14.82 -23.31 9.53
CA ASP A 117 14.36 -22.30 8.56
C ASP A 117 14.42 -22.79 7.10
N LEU A 118 15.04 -23.96 6.86
CA LEU A 118 15.03 -24.67 5.57
C LEU A 118 13.74 -25.49 5.34
N ILE A 119 12.83 -25.48 6.31
CA ILE A 119 11.54 -26.14 6.26
C ILE A 119 10.48 -25.05 6.40
N PRO A 120 9.44 -24.97 5.56
CA PRO A 120 8.36 -23.99 5.75
C PRO A 120 7.72 -24.24 7.12
N LYS A 121 8.06 -23.41 8.11
CA LYS A 121 7.52 -23.50 9.46
C LYS A 121 6.69 -22.28 9.82
N ASN A 122 5.80 -22.52 10.77
CA ASN A 122 4.98 -21.55 11.45
C ASN A 122 5.86 -20.45 12.06
N ARG A 123 5.38 -19.20 12.06
CA ARG A 123 6.06 -17.95 12.47
C ARG A 123 6.41 -17.90 13.98
N GLN A 124 7.09 -18.91 14.52
CA GLN A 124 7.44 -19.03 15.94
C GLN A 124 8.76 -19.78 16.18
N ASN A 125 9.56 -19.34 17.15
CA ASN A 125 10.78 -20.01 17.60
C ASN A 125 10.94 -19.93 19.14
N ASN A 126 11.86 -20.72 19.71
CA ASN A 126 12.07 -20.80 21.17
C ASN A 126 12.85 -19.61 21.78
N VAL A 127 13.27 -18.64 20.96
CA VAL A 127 14.09 -17.51 21.39
C VAL A 127 13.25 -16.23 21.45
N TYR A 128 12.62 -15.88 20.34
CA TYR A 128 11.79 -14.70 20.15
C TYR A 128 10.29 -15.00 20.24
N GLY A 129 9.89 -16.28 20.32
CA GLY A 129 8.48 -16.65 20.17
C GLY A 129 7.99 -16.28 18.77
N HIS A 130 6.89 -15.54 18.70
CA HIS A 130 6.35 -15.00 17.46
C HIS A 130 7.06 -13.73 16.97
N GLY A 131 7.97 -13.17 17.77
CA GLY A 131 8.80 -12.03 17.41
C GLY A 131 8.65 -10.83 18.33
N HIS A 132 9.07 -9.68 17.82
CA HIS A 132 9.04 -8.40 18.53
C HIS A 132 7.63 -7.80 18.53
N VAL A 133 7.10 -7.46 19.70
CA VAL A 133 5.77 -6.81 19.81
C VAL A 133 5.79 -5.42 19.18
N GLU A 134 4.89 -5.19 18.23
CA GLU A 134 4.64 -3.87 17.63
C GLU A 134 3.35 -3.27 18.23
N ALA A 135 3.50 -2.43 19.27
CA ALA A 135 2.39 -1.93 20.05
C ALA A 135 1.30 -1.24 19.21
N ARG A 136 1.72 -0.45 18.22
CA ARG A 136 0.77 0.25 17.33
C ARG A 136 -0.10 -0.73 16.55
N LEU A 137 0.50 -1.75 15.93
CA LEU A 137 -0.25 -2.73 15.13
C LEU A 137 -1.16 -3.57 16.02
N ALA A 138 -0.66 -4.00 17.19
CA ALA A 138 -1.46 -4.74 18.17
C ALA A 138 -2.71 -3.95 18.63
N VAL A 139 -2.57 -2.65 18.90
CA VAL A 139 -3.69 -1.80 19.32
C VAL A 139 -4.65 -1.52 18.15
N MET A 140 -4.13 -1.32 16.93
CA MET A 140 -4.98 -1.13 15.76
C MET A 140 -5.80 -2.40 15.44
N GLU A 141 -5.19 -3.57 15.54
CA GLU A 141 -5.88 -4.86 15.38
C GLU A 141 -6.92 -5.07 16.49
N ALA A 142 -6.55 -4.81 17.74
CA ALA A 142 -7.49 -4.85 18.87
C ALA A 142 -8.70 -3.91 18.66
N ALA A 143 -8.48 -2.76 18.03
CA ALA A 143 -9.52 -1.78 17.70
C ALA A 143 -10.39 -2.19 16.50
N GLN A 144 -9.96 -3.13 15.65
CA GLN A 144 -10.81 -3.70 14.61
C GLN A 144 -11.91 -4.53 15.28
N ARG A 145 -13.03 -3.87 15.56
CA ARG A 145 -14.21 -4.50 16.15
C ARG A 145 -14.76 -5.59 15.24
N ASP A 146 -15.11 -6.72 15.84
CA ASP A 146 -16.02 -7.68 15.22
C ASP A 146 -17.33 -6.96 14.86
N TYR A 147 -17.55 -6.78 13.57
CA TYR A 147 -18.79 -6.21 13.09
C TYR A 147 -19.89 -7.23 13.30
N GLN A 148 -20.95 -6.84 14.00
CA GLN A 148 -22.12 -7.69 14.13
C GLN A 148 -22.67 -7.99 12.73
N LEU A 149 -22.92 -9.27 12.45
CA LEU A 149 -23.53 -9.69 11.19
C LEU A 149 -24.91 -9.03 11.06
N ASP A 150 -25.12 -8.36 9.93
CA ASP A 150 -26.41 -7.86 9.52
C ASP A 150 -26.89 -8.64 8.30
N THR A 151 -27.91 -9.46 8.49
CA THR A 151 -28.51 -10.25 7.42
C THR A 151 -29.42 -9.44 6.50
N SER A 152 -29.71 -8.17 6.84
CA SER A 152 -30.47 -7.27 5.97
C SER A 152 -29.62 -6.68 4.85
N ILE A 153 -28.29 -6.73 4.99
CA ILE A 153 -27.34 -6.33 3.95
C ILE A 153 -26.63 -7.53 3.37
N ALA A 154 -26.41 -7.50 2.06
CA ALA A 154 -25.67 -8.54 1.35
C ALA A 154 -24.87 -7.93 0.21
N VAL A 155 -23.69 -8.50 -0.03
CA VAL A 155 -22.88 -8.22 -1.21
C VAL A 155 -22.92 -9.47 -2.09
N SER A 156 -23.21 -9.29 -3.37
CA SER A 156 -23.14 -10.35 -4.37
C SER A 156 -22.32 -9.89 -5.56
N LEU A 157 -21.50 -10.77 -6.10
CA LEU A 157 -20.65 -10.47 -7.24
C LEU A 157 -21.43 -10.69 -8.53
N SER A 158 -21.43 -9.69 -9.41
CA SER A 158 -22.10 -9.75 -10.71
C SER A 158 -21.16 -10.00 -11.89
N THR A 159 -19.84 -9.79 -11.71
CA THR A 159 -18.84 -10.10 -12.73
C THR A 159 -18.84 -11.59 -13.06
N GLN A 160 -18.78 -11.91 -14.35
CA GLN A 160 -18.77 -13.30 -14.81
C GLN A 160 -17.47 -14.01 -14.42
N VAL A 161 -17.62 -15.25 -13.96
CA VAL A 161 -16.49 -16.14 -13.67
C VAL A 161 -16.06 -16.82 -14.97
N GLY A 162 -14.75 -16.88 -15.20
CA GLY A 162 -14.15 -17.57 -16.33
C GLY A 162 -14.31 -19.08 -16.24
N ILE A 163 -13.85 -19.77 -17.30
CA ILE A 163 -13.99 -21.22 -17.48
C ILE A 163 -13.17 -22.02 -16.44
N ASP A 164 -12.21 -21.37 -15.78
CA ASP A 164 -11.31 -21.93 -14.76
C ASP A 164 -11.73 -21.61 -13.32
N ASP A 165 -12.99 -21.24 -13.09
CA ASP A 165 -13.52 -20.79 -11.79
C ASP A 165 -12.79 -19.55 -11.22
N ARG A 166 -12.24 -18.71 -12.10
CA ARG A 166 -11.55 -17.46 -11.74
C ARG A 166 -12.06 -16.30 -12.57
N ILE A 167 -12.03 -15.10 -12.01
CA ILE A 167 -12.33 -13.88 -12.75
C ILE A 167 -11.03 -13.34 -13.33
N HIS A 168 -10.95 -13.25 -14.65
CA HIS A 168 -9.78 -12.68 -15.33
C HIS A 168 -9.99 -11.17 -15.45
N LEU A 169 -9.06 -10.39 -14.92
CA LEU A 169 -9.10 -8.92 -14.96
C LEU A 169 -7.96 -8.42 -15.85
N MET A 170 -8.31 -7.71 -16.92
CA MET A 170 -7.39 -7.01 -17.80
C MET A 170 -7.41 -5.49 -17.51
N PRO A 171 -6.43 -4.72 -18.01
CA PRO A 171 -6.45 -3.26 -17.89
C PRO A 171 -7.76 -2.65 -18.39
N GLY A 172 -8.44 -1.89 -17.52
CA GLY A 172 -9.75 -1.29 -17.76
C GLY A 172 -10.94 -2.09 -17.21
N ASP A 173 -10.73 -3.35 -16.80
CA ASP A 173 -11.77 -4.16 -16.16
C ASP A 173 -11.96 -3.81 -14.69
N ALA A 174 -13.17 -4.09 -14.20
CA ALA A 174 -13.55 -3.92 -12.81
C ALA A 174 -14.40 -5.09 -12.29
N LEU A 175 -14.34 -5.31 -10.98
CA LEU A 175 -15.21 -6.21 -10.26
C LEU A 175 -16.47 -5.46 -9.86
N GLU A 176 -17.60 -5.89 -10.42
CA GLU A 176 -18.91 -5.30 -10.20
C GLU A 176 -19.66 -6.08 -9.12
N MET A 177 -20.04 -5.38 -8.06
CA MET A 177 -20.77 -5.90 -6.92
C MET A 177 -22.16 -5.28 -6.86
N GLN A 178 -23.17 -6.12 -6.64
CA GLN A 178 -24.52 -5.70 -6.29
C GLN A 178 -24.68 -5.73 -4.78
N LEU A 179 -25.28 -4.68 -4.25
CA LEU A 179 -25.51 -4.48 -2.83
C LEU A 179 -27.02 -4.53 -2.56
N ASN A 180 -27.38 -5.18 -1.47
CA ASN A 180 -28.73 -5.14 -0.94
C ASN A 180 -28.75 -4.41 0.41
N GLY A 181 -29.80 -3.61 0.63
CA GLY A 181 -29.98 -2.81 1.83
C GLY A 181 -29.24 -1.46 1.80
N SER A 182 -29.39 -0.67 2.87
CA SER A 182 -28.74 0.64 3.00
C SER A 182 -27.31 0.45 3.46
N VAL A 183 -26.35 0.53 2.54
CA VAL A 183 -24.91 0.36 2.80
C VAL A 183 -24.23 1.72 2.89
N ASP A 184 -23.38 1.92 3.90
CA ASP A 184 -22.59 3.14 4.05
C ASP A 184 -21.23 3.06 3.38
N THR A 185 -20.56 1.91 3.52
CA THR A 185 -19.24 1.70 2.92
C THR A 185 -19.06 0.26 2.46
N VAL A 186 -18.28 0.06 1.40
CA VAL A 186 -17.85 -1.26 0.94
C VAL A 186 -16.34 -1.36 1.09
N GLN A 187 -15.91 -2.48 1.64
CA GLN A 187 -14.49 -2.77 1.89
C GLN A 187 -14.06 -4.04 1.19
N TRP A 188 -12.81 -4.06 0.77
CA TRP A 188 -12.16 -5.23 0.19
C TRP A 188 -10.78 -5.45 0.79
N ARG A 189 -10.28 -6.68 0.69
CA ARG A 189 -8.89 -7.04 0.99
C ARG A 189 -8.43 -8.19 0.11
N SER A 190 -7.12 -8.28 -0.09
CA SER A 190 -6.46 -9.41 -0.75
C SER A 190 -5.94 -10.43 0.27
N ASN A 191 -5.70 -11.67 -0.13
CA ASN A 191 -4.97 -12.68 0.63
C ASN A 191 -3.58 -12.22 1.12
N HIS A 192 -2.99 -11.21 0.48
CA HIS A 192 -1.74 -10.59 0.92
C HIS A 192 -1.96 -9.49 1.99
N LEU A 193 -3.16 -8.91 2.07
CA LEU A 193 -3.57 -7.86 3.02
C LEU A 193 -4.43 -8.47 4.13
N ARG A 194 -3.86 -9.40 4.92
CA ARG A 194 -4.65 -10.10 5.95
C ARG A 194 -5.14 -9.18 7.07
N HIS A 195 -4.39 -8.14 7.39
CA HIS A 195 -4.63 -7.26 8.54
C HIS A 195 -5.38 -5.97 8.18
N ASP A 196 -5.49 -5.63 6.89
CA ASP A 196 -6.03 -4.34 6.46
C ASP A 196 -7.19 -4.50 5.47
N TRP A 197 -8.27 -3.80 5.77
CA TRP A 197 -9.41 -3.61 4.89
C TRP A 197 -9.31 -2.25 4.20
N VAL A 198 -9.54 -2.23 2.89
CA VAL A 198 -9.47 -1.02 2.08
C VAL A 198 -10.87 -0.64 1.63
N ASN A 199 -11.24 0.63 1.79
CA ASN A 199 -12.52 1.15 1.31
C ASN A 199 -12.48 1.29 -0.22
N ILE A 200 -13.59 0.97 -0.89
CA ILE A 200 -13.76 1.30 -2.30
C ILE A 200 -14.03 2.80 -2.41
N GLU A 201 -13.08 3.56 -2.95
CA GLU A 201 -13.14 5.03 -3.00
C GLU A 201 -14.26 5.57 -3.91
N THR A 202 -14.67 4.80 -4.91
CA THR A 202 -15.71 5.16 -5.88
C THR A 202 -17.13 4.97 -5.34
N PHE A 203 -17.30 4.28 -4.21
CA PHE A 203 -18.62 3.96 -3.66
C PHE A 203 -19.18 5.12 -2.84
N MET A 204 -20.44 5.51 -3.08
CA MET A 204 -21.15 6.48 -2.27
C MET A 204 -22.18 5.81 -1.35
N PRO A 205 -22.37 6.30 -0.10
CA PRO A 205 -23.38 5.77 0.81
C PRO A 205 -24.78 5.77 0.19
N GLY A 206 -25.45 4.62 0.23
CA GLY A 206 -26.78 4.42 -0.33
C GLY A 206 -26.82 3.91 -1.78
N ASP A 207 -25.67 3.75 -2.45
CA ASP A 207 -25.62 3.12 -3.77
C ASP A 207 -25.94 1.61 -3.68
N ASN A 208 -26.62 1.09 -4.70
CA ASN A 208 -26.98 -0.33 -4.79
C ASN A 208 -25.91 -1.18 -5.49
N SER A 209 -24.78 -0.57 -5.89
CA SER A 209 -23.69 -1.25 -6.58
C SER A 209 -22.36 -0.61 -6.22
N ALA A 210 -21.30 -1.41 -6.22
CA ALA A 210 -19.93 -0.95 -6.06
C ALA A 210 -19.03 -1.57 -7.13
N SER A 211 -18.07 -0.80 -7.63
CA SER A 211 -17.12 -1.25 -8.64
C SER A 211 -15.69 -1.11 -8.11
N LEU A 212 -14.92 -2.20 -8.19
CA LEU A 212 -13.51 -2.24 -7.80
C LEU A 212 -12.66 -2.49 -9.05
N ASP A 213 -11.96 -1.45 -9.50
CA ASP A 213 -11.14 -1.46 -10.71
C ASP A 213 -9.78 -2.16 -10.50
N LEU A 214 -9.25 -2.74 -11.58
CA LEU A 214 -7.93 -3.38 -11.56
C LEU A 214 -6.82 -2.40 -11.13
N ALA A 215 -6.89 -1.13 -11.52
CA ALA A 215 -5.86 -0.15 -11.21
C ALA A 215 -5.75 0.10 -9.69
N SER A 216 -6.87 0.25 -8.99
CA SER A 216 -6.89 0.33 -7.51
C SER A 216 -6.33 -0.93 -6.85
N ILE A 217 -6.64 -2.13 -7.35
CA ILE A 217 -6.09 -3.38 -6.83
C ILE A 217 -4.57 -3.41 -6.98
N VAL A 218 -4.08 -3.14 -8.20
CA VAL A 218 -2.64 -3.13 -8.53
C VAL A 218 -1.91 -2.06 -7.71
N LYS A 219 -2.50 -0.86 -7.54
CA LYS A 219 -1.96 0.21 -6.71
C LYS A 219 -1.74 -0.23 -5.27
N GLN A 220 -2.74 -0.88 -4.68
CA GLN A 220 -2.64 -1.35 -3.31
C GLN A 220 -1.61 -2.47 -3.17
N LEU A 221 -1.59 -3.43 -4.09
CA LEU A 221 -0.65 -4.55 -4.06
C LEU A 221 0.80 -4.10 -4.28
N ASN A 222 1.06 -3.16 -5.19
CA ASN A 222 2.41 -2.61 -5.42
C ASN A 222 3.02 -1.93 -4.19
N SER A 223 2.21 -1.53 -3.20
CA SER A 223 2.71 -0.98 -1.94
C SER A 223 3.38 -2.03 -1.02
N LEU A 224 3.15 -3.32 -1.27
CA LEU A 224 3.64 -4.42 -0.45
C LEU A 224 4.99 -4.94 -0.97
N PRO A 225 6.01 -5.10 -0.11
CA PRO A 225 7.31 -5.62 -0.52
C PRO A 225 7.24 -7.12 -0.84
N GLY A 226 7.84 -7.53 -1.97
CA GLY A 226 8.10 -8.93 -2.28
C GLY A 226 6.91 -9.75 -2.80
N ILE A 227 5.87 -9.11 -3.33
CA ILE A 227 4.73 -9.81 -3.94
C ILE A 227 4.75 -9.72 -5.47
N THR A 228 4.31 -10.78 -6.13
CA THR A 228 4.01 -10.79 -7.57
C THR A 228 2.57 -10.34 -7.78
N VAL A 229 2.38 -9.20 -8.44
CA VAL A 229 1.04 -8.62 -8.65
C VAL A 229 0.29 -9.27 -9.81
N GLU A 230 1.02 -9.76 -10.81
CA GLU A 230 0.42 -10.53 -11.90
C GLU A 230 0.23 -11.99 -11.46
N GLY A 231 -0.97 -12.55 -11.74
CA GLY A 231 -1.30 -13.93 -11.40
C GLY A 231 -2.51 -14.08 -10.48
N ASN A 232 -2.52 -15.14 -9.69
CA ASN A 232 -3.69 -15.56 -8.91
C ASN A 232 -3.73 -14.89 -7.55
N HIS A 233 -4.87 -14.27 -7.26
CA HIS A 233 -5.16 -13.68 -5.96
C HIS A 233 -6.54 -14.07 -5.49
N THR A 234 -6.72 -14.06 -4.17
CA THR A 234 -8.04 -14.22 -3.57
C THR A 234 -8.44 -12.89 -2.95
N LEU A 235 -9.56 -12.35 -3.38
CA LEU A 235 -10.13 -11.13 -2.84
C LEU A 235 -11.28 -11.48 -1.90
N SER A 236 -11.43 -10.69 -0.85
CA SER A 236 -12.48 -10.79 0.16
C SER A 236 -13.17 -9.44 0.26
N MET A 237 -14.50 -9.40 0.24
CA MET A 237 -15.27 -8.15 0.21
C MET A 237 -16.43 -8.20 1.21
N ARG A 238 -16.75 -7.06 1.82
CA ARG A 238 -17.86 -6.88 2.76
C ARG A 238 -18.47 -5.48 2.64
N ALA A 239 -19.75 -5.36 2.97
CA ALA A 239 -20.44 -4.09 3.16
C ALA A 239 -20.56 -3.77 4.65
N LEU A 240 -20.50 -2.48 5.00
CA LEU A 240 -20.66 -1.98 6.36
C LEU A 240 -21.78 -0.96 6.45
N VAL A 241 -22.47 -0.98 7.59
CA VAL A 241 -23.51 -0.02 7.97
C VAL A 241 -23.20 0.52 9.35
N ALA A 242 -23.17 1.83 9.50
CA ALA A 242 -23.00 2.51 10.76
C ALA A 242 -24.19 2.25 11.68
N ASN A 243 -23.90 1.98 12.95
CA ASN A 243 -24.88 1.88 14.01
C ASN A 243 -25.07 3.25 14.68
N GLU A 244 -26.25 3.50 15.23
CA GLU A 244 -26.61 4.71 15.97
C GLU A 244 -25.69 4.96 17.19
N SER A 245 -25.04 3.91 17.70
CA SER A 245 -24.07 3.97 18.80
C SER A 245 -22.63 4.26 18.36
N GLY A 246 -22.37 4.51 17.07
CA GLY A 246 -21.03 4.77 16.52
C GLY A 246 -20.20 3.51 16.24
N GLY A 247 -20.81 2.31 16.31
CA GLY A 247 -20.22 1.07 15.77
C GLY A 247 -20.58 0.85 14.30
N HIS A 248 -20.19 -0.28 13.71
CA HIS A 248 -20.77 -0.72 12.44
C HIS A 248 -21.24 -2.17 12.52
N ARG A 249 -22.10 -2.55 11.59
CA ARG A 249 -22.55 -3.92 11.31
C ARG A 249 -22.05 -4.30 9.92
N ALA A 250 -21.76 -5.57 9.68
CA ALA A 250 -21.21 -6.04 8.42
C ALA A 250 -22.10 -7.07 7.75
N SER A 251 -22.04 -7.12 6.42
CA SER A 251 -22.62 -8.20 5.63
C SER A 251 -21.84 -9.50 5.86
N SER A 252 -22.40 -10.61 5.36
CA SER A 252 -21.60 -11.82 5.16
C SER A 252 -20.39 -11.53 4.27
N LEU A 253 -19.28 -12.20 4.55
CA LEU A 253 -18.08 -12.08 3.74
C LEU A 253 -18.24 -12.84 2.42
N ILE A 254 -17.96 -12.18 1.30
CA ILE A 254 -17.79 -12.86 0.01
C ILE A 254 -16.31 -12.95 -0.34
N SER A 255 -15.90 -14.07 -0.92
CA SER A 255 -14.53 -14.26 -1.40
C SER A 255 -14.53 -14.83 -2.81
N THR A 256 -13.66 -14.30 -3.66
CA THR A 256 -13.54 -14.70 -5.06
C THR A 256 -12.07 -14.82 -5.47
N ASN A 257 -11.80 -15.73 -6.41
CA ASN A 257 -10.48 -15.89 -6.99
C ASN A 257 -10.39 -15.06 -8.27
N VAL A 258 -9.36 -14.23 -8.35
CA VAL A 258 -9.09 -13.36 -9.49
C VAL A 258 -7.73 -13.70 -10.09
N MET A 259 -7.65 -13.59 -11.41
CA MET A 259 -6.40 -13.64 -12.16
C MET A 259 -6.14 -12.25 -12.71
N LEU A 260 -5.14 -11.57 -12.16
CA LEU A 260 -4.73 -10.24 -12.61
C LEU A 260 -3.76 -10.42 -13.78
N MET A 261 -4.09 -9.83 -14.93
CA MET A 261 -3.34 -9.96 -16.17
C MET A 261 -2.88 -8.58 -16.65
N ASP A 262 -1.71 -8.51 -17.28
CA ASP A 262 -1.14 -7.27 -17.85
C ASP A 262 -1.15 -6.09 -16.86
N THR A 263 -0.74 -6.36 -15.62
CA THR A 263 -0.81 -5.38 -14.52
C THR A 263 0.10 -4.17 -14.74
N ALA A 264 1.10 -4.30 -15.63
CA ALA A 264 1.98 -3.20 -16.02
C ALA A 264 1.22 -2.07 -16.76
N ASN A 265 0.20 -2.40 -17.54
CA ASN A 265 -0.63 -1.44 -18.27
C ASN A 265 -1.90 -1.01 -17.50
N ALA A 266 -2.17 -1.62 -16.34
CA ALA A 266 -3.32 -1.27 -15.52
C ALA A 266 -3.27 0.17 -14.99
N MET A 267 -2.08 0.74 -14.74
CA MET A 267 -1.92 2.11 -14.24
C MET A 267 -1.82 3.18 -15.32
N THR A 268 -1.51 2.79 -16.56
CA THR A 268 -1.32 3.75 -17.68
C THR A 268 -2.63 4.12 -18.38
N SER A 269 -3.72 3.39 -18.10
CA SER A 269 -5.04 3.62 -18.69
C SER A 269 -5.89 4.65 -17.94
N THR A 270 -5.43 5.17 -16.80
CA THR A 270 -6.17 6.15 -15.98
C THR A 270 -5.80 7.62 -16.27
N GLU A 271 -4.76 7.87 -17.07
CA GLU A 271 -4.55 9.20 -17.63
C GLU A 271 -5.47 9.34 -18.86
N PRO A 272 -6.50 10.20 -18.83
CA PRO A 272 -7.17 10.55 -20.08
C PRO A 272 -6.06 11.07 -20.97
N SER A 273 -5.89 10.46 -22.15
CA SER A 273 -4.92 10.93 -23.12
C SER A 273 -5.09 12.44 -23.25
N GLU A 274 -4.15 13.23 -22.74
CA GLU A 274 -4.07 14.64 -23.08
C GLU A 274 -3.80 14.66 -24.58
N SER A 275 -4.90 14.70 -25.34
CA SER A 275 -4.89 15.17 -26.70
C SER A 275 -4.11 16.48 -26.65
N LEU A 276 -3.02 16.56 -27.42
CA LEU A 276 -2.21 17.76 -27.61
C LEU A 276 -3.05 19.00 -28.01
N PHE A 277 -4.32 18.77 -28.32
CA PHE A 277 -5.39 19.74 -28.49
C PHE A 277 -6.49 19.44 -27.46
N GLY A 278 -6.41 20.06 -26.27
CA GLY A 278 -7.47 19.96 -25.25
C GLY A 278 -8.83 20.42 -25.80
N ASP A 279 -9.92 19.90 -25.23
CA ASP A 279 -11.35 20.08 -25.59
C ASP A 279 -11.67 21.29 -26.49
N VAL A 280 -11.35 21.16 -27.78
CA VAL A 280 -11.73 22.12 -28.81
C VAL A 280 -12.99 21.61 -29.49
N PRO A 281 -14.05 22.44 -29.60
CA PRO A 281 -15.27 22.07 -30.30
C PRO A 281 -14.97 21.47 -31.67
N GLY A 282 -15.66 20.40 -32.08
CA GLY A 282 -15.33 19.59 -33.27
C GLY A 282 -15.23 20.33 -34.62
N TRP A 283 -15.61 21.61 -34.68
CA TRP A 283 -15.41 22.48 -35.85
C TRP A 283 -14.01 23.11 -35.92
N VAL A 284 -13.24 23.12 -34.83
CA VAL A 284 -11.92 23.80 -34.76
C VAL A 284 -10.85 23.03 -35.53
N ALA A 285 -10.84 21.69 -35.46
CA ALA A 285 -9.90 20.86 -36.21
C ALA A 285 -9.99 21.07 -37.75
N PRO A 286 -11.18 21.03 -38.38
CA PRO A 286 -11.28 21.35 -39.81
C PRO A 286 -10.97 22.81 -40.12
N ALA A 287 -11.22 23.76 -39.20
CA ALA A 287 -10.87 25.17 -39.40
C ALA A 287 -9.34 25.40 -39.40
N ILE A 288 -8.60 24.76 -38.51
CA ILE A 288 -7.13 24.81 -38.47
C ILE A 288 -6.54 24.18 -39.75
N LEU A 289 -7.10 23.06 -40.20
CA LEU A 289 -6.65 22.39 -41.42
C LEU A 289 -6.87 23.26 -42.66
N LEU A 290 -8.02 23.96 -42.74
CA LEU A 290 -8.29 24.94 -43.80
C LEU A 290 -7.36 26.15 -43.74
N LEU A 291 -7.04 26.64 -42.54
CA LEU A 291 -6.10 27.74 -42.36
C LEU A 291 -4.68 27.36 -42.82
N LEU A 292 -4.21 26.16 -42.44
CA LEU A 292 -2.91 25.65 -42.89
C LEU A 292 -2.86 25.46 -44.41
N LEU A 293 -3.93 24.92 -45.02
CA LEU A 293 -4.06 24.83 -46.47
C LEU A 293 -4.03 26.21 -47.14
N ALA A 294 -4.72 27.20 -46.58
CA ALA A 294 -4.70 28.57 -47.09
C ALA A 294 -3.31 29.18 -47.00
N ILE A 295 -2.57 28.97 -45.91
CA ILE A 295 -1.18 29.45 -45.75
C ILE A 295 -0.26 28.79 -46.79
N VAL A 296 -0.39 27.48 -47.02
CA VAL A 296 0.40 26.77 -48.03
C VAL A 296 0.09 27.29 -49.44
N ILE A 297 -1.19 27.48 -49.78
CA ILE A 297 -1.60 28.02 -51.08
C ILE A 297 -1.09 29.46 -51.25
N THR A 298 -1.21 30.30 -50.21
CA THR A 298 -0.71 31.68 -50.24
C THR A 298 0.81 31.72 -50.37
N GLY A 299 1.52 30.85 -49.65
CA GLY A 299 2.96 30.68 -49.77
C GLY A 299 3.38 30.26 -51.18
N MET A 300 2.67 29.31 -51.80
CA MET A 300 2.90 28.92 -53.20
C MET A 300 2.64 30.08 -54.16
N ILE A 301 1.59 30.89 -53.94
CA ILE A 301 1.29 32.06 -54.80
C ILE A 301 2.38 33.13 -54.66
N VAL A 302 2.89 33.37 -53.45
CA VAL A 302 3.98 34.33 -53.21
C VAL A 302 5.28 33.86 -53.85
N LEU A 303 5.61 32.57 -53.72
CA LEU A 303 6.79 31.98 -54.37
C LEU A 303 6.67 32.05 -55.91
N ASN A 304 5.49 31.73 -56.46
CA ASN A 304 5.26 31.77 -57.91
C ASN A 304 5.23 33.20 -58.48
N ARG A 305 5.01 34.22 -57.64
CA ARG A 305 5.17 35.64 -58.02
C ARG A 305 6.61 36.15 -57.91
N ALA A 306 7.44 35.52 -57.09
CA ALA A 306 8.85 35.87 -56.96
C ALA A 306 9.70 35.40 -58.15
N ASP A 307 9.32 34.28 -58.78
CA ASP A 307 10.01 33.74 -59.96
C ASP A 307 9.85 34.59 -61.24
N ASN A 308 8.91 35.55 -61.27
CA ASN A 308 8.67 36.43 -62.42
C ASN A 308 9.28 37.85 -62.27
N ALA A 309 10.13 38.09 -61.26
CA ALA A 309 10.62 39.43 -60.93
C ALA A 309 12.16 39.53 -60.75
N VAL A 310 12.94 38.69 -61.46
CA VAL A 310 14.40 38.83 -61.49
C VAL A 310 14.90 38.87 -62.94
N GLU A 311 14.77 40.03 -63.60
CA GLU A 311 15.68 40.40 -64.69
C GLU A 311 16.99 40.85 -64.05
N VAL A 312 18.05 40.06 -64.24
CA VAL A 312 19.41 40.43 -63.83
C VAL A 312 19.98 41.37 -64.88
N GLU A 313 20.12 42.66 -64.55
CA GLU A 313 20.92 43.60 -65.34
C GLU A 313 22.38 43.12 -65.39
N THR A 314 22.84 42.72 -66.58
CA THR A 314 24.25 42.41 -66.82
C THR A 314 25.04 43.70 -66.98
N ILE A 315 25.98 43.96 -66.06
CA ILE A 315 26.90 45.09 -66.13
C ILE A 315 27.88 44.87 -67.30
N ASP A 316 27.81 45.73 -68.31
CA ASP A 316 28.68 45.77 -69.49
C ASP A 316 29.92 46.64 -69.20
N TRP A 317 31.10 46.01 -69.15
CA TRP A 317 32.38 46.63 -68.80
C TRP A 317 33.09 47.32 -69.97
N THR A 318 32.38 47.63 -71.06
CA THR A 318 32.99 48.16 -72.30
C THR A 318 32.76 49.65 -72.56
N LYS A 319 32.18 50.41 -71.63
CA LYS A 319 32.03 51.87 -71.79
C LYS A 319 33.16 52.67 -71.14
N GLU A 320 33.94 53.32 -72.00
CA GLU A 320 35.02 54.25 -71.67
C GLU A 320 34.50 55.51 -70.95
N ALA A 321 35.34 56.05 -70.07
CA ALA A 321 35.08 57.21 -69.22
C ALA A 321 34.98 58.52 -70.03
N GLU A 322 33.93 59.31 -69.77
CA GLU A 322 33.85 60.70 -70.26
C GLU A 322 34.47 61.68 -69.25
N PRO A 323 35.17 62.72 -69.74
CA PRO A 323 36.01 63.58 -68.91
C PRO A 323 35.24 64.62 -68.08
N VAL A 324 35.81 64.91 -66.91
CA VAL A 324 35.41 65.97 -65.97
C VAL A 324 35.48 67.34 -66.65
N ALA A 325 34.38 68.10 -66.63
CA ALA A 325 34.36 69.51 -66.97
C ALA A 325 34.30 70.35 -65.67
N GLU A 326 35.34 71.15 -65.47
CA GLU A 326 35.37 72.27 -64.52
C GLU A 326 34.50 73.44 -65.03
N ALA A 327 33.77 74.11 -64.15
CA ALA A 327 33.62 75.58 -64.15
C ALA A 327 32.91 76.09 -62.88
N GLU A 328 33.69 76.83 -62.10
CA GLU A 328 33.38 77.94 -61.19
C GLU A 328 32.45 78.98 -61.88
N VAL A 329 31.55 79.73 -61.22
CA VAL A 329 31.73 81.04 -60.54
C VAL A 329 30.36 81.42 -59.93
N VAL A 330 30.24 81.57 -58.60
CA VAL A 330 30.10 82.82 -57.82
C VAL A 330 29.05 83.85 -58.34
N GLU A 331 27.98 84.01 -57.57
CA GLU A 331 27.66 85.27 -56.86
C GLU A 331 27.32 84.94 -55.40
#